data_AF-A0A8D9ATH6-F1
#
_entry.id   AF-A0A8D9ATH6-F1
#
_cell.length_a   1.000
_cell.length_b   1.000
_cell.length_c   1.000
_cell.angle_alpha   90.00
_cell.angle_beta   90.00
_cell.angle_gamma   90.00
#
_symmetry.space_group_name_H-M   'P 1'
#
loop_
_entity.id
_entity.type
_entity.pdbx_description
1 polymer ?
#
loop_
_entity_poly.entity_id
_entity_poly.type
_entity_poly.pdbx_seq_one_letter_code
_entity_poly.pdbx_strand_id
1 'polypeptide(L)'
;MISHILNLVDSNSWPLDQIDLSETKSTLEELVPSEIVEFLFKHYMLVTEGKTKENGEPYYCLIEDKICRLIGEALLRPTEKFILSEFLSVWQSSVPEGLTTSLKQLDGIAFVRHSSKPVVVQYFPEVNLSEDIKTRVDQLFQVQERWTLDDIRPYIECLATEKVNVNALLTKYARASNEGGTRYFSSRLGR
;
A
#
# COMPACT_ATOMS: atom_id res chain seq x y z
N MET A 1 -14.30 8.23 5.78
CA MET A 1 -15.21 7.07 5.85
C MET A 1 -14.67 5.99 6.77
N ILE A 2 -13.64 5.21 6.40
CA ILE A 2 -12.99 4.25 7.33
C ILE A 2 -12.36 4.92 8.55
N SER A 3 -11.92 6.18 8.43
CA SER A 3 -11.47 7.02 9.53
C SER A 3 -12.47 7.12 10.69
N HIS A 4 -13.78 7.10 10.42
CA HIS A 4 -14.79 7.12 11.49
C HIS A 4 -14.75 5.84 12.31
N ILE A 5 -14.53 4.70 11.68
CA ILE A 5 -14.40 3.42 12.36
C ILE A 5 -13.09 3.36 13.14
N LEU A 6 -11.97 3.81 12.57
CA LEU A 6 -10.69 3.85 13.28
C LEU A 6 -10.74 4.78 14.51
N ASN A 7 -11.36 5.95 14.38
CA ASN A 7 -11.57 6.86 15.51
C ASN A 7 -12.48 6.26 16.58
N LEU A 8 -13.49 5.47 16.19
CA LEU A 8 -14.36 4.77 17.14
C LEU A 8 -13.60 3.70 17.91
N VAL A 9 -12.80 2.88 17.22
CA VAL A 9 -11.94 1.85 17.81
C VAL A 9 -11.01 2.49 18.85
N ASP A 10 -10.37 3.60 18.50
CA ASP A 10 -9.48 4.35 19.40
C ASP A 10 -10.24 4.95 20.60
N SER A 11 -11.35 5.65 20.34
CA SER A 11 -12.15 6.31 21.38
C SER A 11 -12.74 5.34 22.41
N ASN A 12 -13.13 4.14 21.95
CA ASN A 12 -13.62 3.08 22.83
C ASN A 12 -12.50 2.19 23.39
N SER A 13 -11.24 2.45 23.03
CA SER A 13 -10.07 1.64 23.40
C SER A 13 -10.29 0.15 23.13
N TRP A 14 -10.94 -0.17 22.00
CA TRP A 14 -11.19 -1.55 21.62
C TRP A 14 -9.88 -2.24 21.23
N PRO A 15 -9.67 -3.50 21.67
CA PRO A 15 -8.61 -4.32 21.10
C PRO A 15 -8.77 -4.43 19.59
N LEU A 16 -7.66 -4.37 18.84
CA LEU A 16 -7.69 -4.44 17.37
C LEU A 16 -8.26 -5.75 16.81
N ASP A 17 -8.46 -6.76 17.67
CA ASP A 17 -9.04 -8.05 17.34
C ASP A 17 -10.44 -8.29 17.94
N GLN A 18 -11.04 -7.26 18.55
CA GLN A 18 -12.36 -7.31 19.19
C GLN A 18 -13.25 -6.14 18.77
N ILE A 19 -13.27 -5.84 17.48
CA ILE A 19 -14.11 -4.77 16.91
C ILE A 19 -15.52 -5.32 16.69
N ASP A 20 -16.54 -4.62 17.20
CA ASP A 20 -17.95 -5.02 17.09
C ASP A 20 -18.66 -4.30 15.93
N LEU A 21 -19.13 -5.05 14.94
CA LEU A 21 -19.89 -4.53 13.80
C LEU A 21 -21.24 -3.92 14.20
N SER A 22 -21.99 -4.58 15.09
CA SER A 22 -23.32 -4.17 15.51
C SER A 22 -23.25 -2.86 16.30
N GLU A 23 -22.28 -2.76 17.22
CA GLU A 23 -22.02 -1.52 17.96
C GLU A 23 -21.52 -0.42 17.03
N THR A 24 -20.58 -0.73 16.11
CA THR A 24 -20.09 0.26 15.14
C THR A 24 -21.20 0.84 14.28
N LYS A 25 -22.14 0.00 13.80
CA LYS A 25 -23.31 0.47 13.03
C LYS A 25 -24.19 1.39 13.85
N SER A 26 -24.51 0.99 15.08
CA SER A 26 -25.36 1.79 15.96
C SER A 26 -24.71 3.12 16.31
N THR A 27 -23.40 3.15 16.61
CA THR A 27 -22.71 4.38 16.96
C THR A 27 -22.54 5.33 15.77
N LEU A 28 -22.39 4.80 14.56
CA LEU A 28 -22.15 5.61 13.36
C LEU A 28 -23.42 5.87 12.53
N GLU A 29 -24.61 5.50 13.00
CA GLU A 29 -25.85 5.52 12.20
C GLU A 29 -26.20 6.89 11.61
N GLU A 30 -25.90 7.98 12.33
CA GLU A 30 -26.14 9.36 11.87
C GLU A 30 -25.07 9.87 10.89
N LEU A 31 -23.90 9.24 10.85
CA LEU A 31 -22.73 9.69 10.09
C LEU A 31 -22.48 8.86 8.83
N VAL A 32 -22.76 7.55 8.91
CA VAL A 32 -22.42 6.56 7.89
C VAL A 32 -23.57 5.56 7.79
N PRO A 33 -24.19 5.38 6.61
CA PRO A 33 -25.22 4.36 6.42
C PRO A 33 -24.71 2.95 6.78
N SER A 34 -25.59 2.13 7.36
CA SER A 34 -25.24 0.78 7.83
C SER A 34 -24.62 -0.10 6.73
N GLU A 35 -25.11 0.02 5.50
CA GLU A 35 -24.60 -0.72 4.34
C GLU A 35 -23.15 -0.32 3.99
N ILE A 36 -22.80 0.94 4.22
CA ILE A 36 -21.43 1.42 4.03
C ILE A 36 -20.52 0.89 5.13
N VAL A 37 -20.99 0.83 6.38
CA VAL A 37 -20.25 0.20 7.49
C VAL A 37 -19.98 -1.27 7.18
N GLU A 38 -20.99 -2.03 6.74
CA GLU A 38 -20.82 -3.43 6.32
C GLU A 38 -19.81 -3.58 5.19
N PHE A 39 -19.90 -2.71 4.18
CA PHE A 39 -18.96 -2.70 3.07
C PHE A 39 -17.52 -2.46 3.54
N LEU A 40 -17.32 -1.52 4.45
CA LEU A 40 -16.01 -1.21 5.01
C LEU A 40 -15.46 -2.38 5.83
N PHE A 41 -16.29 -3.04 6.65
CA PHE A 41 -15.88 -4.25 7.38
C PHE A 41 -15.46 -5.36 6.42
N LYS A 42 -16.27 -5.64 5.40
CA LYS A 42 -15.94 -6.64 4.38
C LYS A 42 -14.62 -6.34 3.66
N HIS A 43 -14.28 -5.06 3.51
CA HIS A 43 -13.07 -4.67 2.80
C HIS A 43 -11.83 -4.59 3.69
N TYR A 44 -11.95 -4.09 4.92
CA TYR A 44 -10.81 -3.74 5.78
C TYR A 44 -10.66 -4.62 7.03
N MET A 45 -11.56 -5.59 7.22
CA MET A 45 -11.56 -6.44 8.41
C MET A 45 -11.74 -7.91 8.08
N LEU A 46 -11.31 -8.75 9.02
CA LEU A 46 -11.55 -10.19 9.03
C LEU A 46 -12.30 -10.57 10.31
N VAL A 47 -13.00 -11.70 10.28
CA VAL A 47 -13.54 -12.30 11.51
C VAL A 47 -12.36 -12.75 12.38
N THR A 48 -12.40 -12.40 13.65
CA THR A 48 -11.38 -12.85 14.61
C THR A 48 -11.62 -14.32 14.98
N GLU A 49 -10.64 -15.16 14.68
CA GLU A 49 -10.72 -16.59 15.02
C GLU A 49 -10.79 -16.80 16.53
N GLY A 50 -11.72 -17.65 16.96
CA GLY A 50 -11.87 -18.03 18.36
C GLY A 50 -12.44 -16.93 19.28
N LYS A 51 -12.86 -15.78 18.75
CA LYS A 51 -13.50 -14.71 19.53
C LYS A 51 -14.91 -14.43 19.02
N THR A 52 -15.90 -14.75 19.85
CA THR A 52 -17.32 -14.48 19.63
C THR A 52 -17.92 -13.84 20.85
N LYS A 53 -18.93 -13.00 20.63
CA LYS A 53 -19.77 -12.43 21.66
C LYS A 53 -20.66 -13.51 22.31
N GLU A 54 -21.24 -13.18 23.45
CA GLU A 54 -22.19 -14.06 24.17
C GLU A 54 -23.43 -14.40 23.33
N ASN A 55 -23.86 -13.48 22.46
CA ASN A 55 -24.98 -13.67 21.55
C ASN A 55 -24.61 -14.52 20.30
N GLY A 56 -23.36 -15.00 20.20
CA GLY A 56 -22.86 -15.80 19.08
C GLY A 56 -22.37 -15.00 17.88
N GLU A 57 -22.46 -13.67 17.90
CA GLU A 57 -21.93 -12.83 16.83
C GLU A 57 -20.39 -12.77 16.87
N PRO A 58 -19.70 -12.73 15.72
CA PRO A 58 -18.26 -12.66 15.67
C PRO A 58 -17.72 -11.28 16.09
N TYR A 59 -16.50 -11.28 16.61
CA TYR A 59 -15.65 -10.09 16.61
C TYR A 59 -14.86 -9.97 15.31
N TYR A 60 -14.38 -8.76 15.02
CA TYR A 60 -13.57 -8.47 13.84
C TYR A 60 -12.20 -7.91 14.22
N CYS A 61 -11.24 -8.11 13.32
CA CYS A 61 -9.92 -7.52 13.39
C CYS A 61 -9.55 -6.74 12.13
N LEU A 62 -8.72 -5.71 12.26
CA LEU A 62 -8.23 -4.94 11.12
C LEU A 62 -7.29 -5.78 10.23
N ILE A 63 -7.41 -5.61 8.92
CA ILE A 63 -6.42 -6.11 7.97
C ILE A 63 -5.25 -5.11 7.95
N GLU A 64 -4.19 -5.41 8.72
CA GLU A 64 -3.01 -4.55 8.90
C GLU A 64 -2.51 -3.94 7.59
N ASP A 65 -2.20 -4.79 6.60
CA ASP A 65 -1.65 -4.33 5.32
C ASP A 65 -2.55 -3.34 4.61
N LYS A 66 -3.88 -3.51 4.67
CA LYS A 66 -4.82 -2.59 4.01
C LYS A 66 -4.91 -1.26 4.74
N ILE A 67 -4.91 -1.28 6.07
CA ILE A 67 -4.98 -0.07 6.89
C ILE A 67 -3.69 0.74 6.77
N CYS A 68 -2.53 0.10 6.95
CA CYS A 68 -1.24 0.74 6.81
C CYS A 68 -1.06 1.31 5.39
N ARG A 69 -1.40 0.54 4.34
CA ARG A 69 -1.37 1.00 2.94
C ARG A 69 -2.23 2.24 2.72
N LEU A 70 -3.49 2.21 3.18
CA LEU A 70 -4.42 3.33 3.01
C LEU A 70 -3.90 4.61 3.67
N ILE A 71 -3.41 4.50 4.90
CA ILE A 71 -2.91 5.66 5.67
C ILE A 71 -1.62 6.19 5.04
N GLY A 72 -0.70 5.31 4.65
CA GLY A 72 0.55 5.72 3.99
C GLY A 72 0.30 6.40 2.65
N GLU A 73 -0.68 5.90 1.87
CA GLU A 73 -1.13 6.56 0.64
C GLU A 73 -1.72 7.94 0.92
N ALA A 74 -2.59 8.07 1.94
CA ALA A 74 -3.20 9.34 2.31
C ALA A 74 -2.18 10.40 2.75
N LEU A 75 -1.11 9.97 3.42
CA LEU A 75 0.01 10.84 3.82
C LEU A 75 0.88 11.28 2.62
N LEU A 76 1.09 10.41 1.64
CA LEU A 76 1.93 10.71 0.48
C LEU A 76 1.20 11.50 -0.60
N ARG A 77 -0.09 11.24 -0.83
CA ARG A 77 -0.87 11.83 -1.91
C ARG A 77 -0.81 13.36 -2.00
N PRO A 78 -0.88 14.15 -0.91
CA PRO A 78 -0.79 15.61 -0.97
C PRO A 78 0.65 16.14 -1.08
N THR A 79 1.66 15.26 -1.02
CA THR A 79 3.07 15.63 -0.90
C THR A 79 3.83 15.25 -2.17
N GLU A 80 4.58 16.19 -2.77
CA GLU A 80 5.41 15.88 -3.94
C GLU A 80 6.56 14.92 -3.57
N LYS A 81 7.25 15.21 -2.45
CA LYS A 81 8.37 14.42 -1.91
C LYS A 81 8.38 14.51 -0.39
N PHE A 82 8.61 13.40 0.29
CA PHE A 82 8.74 13.32 1.74
C PHE A 82 10.10 12.72 2.08
N ILE A 83 10.86 13.33 3.00
CA ILE A 83 12.07 12.71 3.56
C ILE A 83 11.70 11.35 4.15
N LEU A 84 12.37 10.28 3.70
CA LEU A 84 11.97 8.91 4.00
C LEU A 84 11.91 8.62 5.51
N SER A 85 12.92 9.06 6.27
CA SER A 85 12.98 8.82 7.72
C SER A 85 11.85 9.52 8.47
N GLU A 86 11.51 10.75 8.07
CA GLU A 86 10.41 11.51 8.65
C GLU A 86 9.07 10.89 8.28
N PHE A 87 8.91 10.49 7.02
CA PHE A 87 7.73 9.78 6.55
C PHE A 87 7.47 8.51 7.34
N LEU A 88 8.48 7.65 7.53
CA LEU A 88 8.32 6.39 8.27
C LEU A 88 7.87 6.64 9.72
N SER A 89 8.42 7.68 10.37
CA SER A 89 8.01 8.07 11.73
C SER A 89 6.56 8.57 11.77
N VAL A 90 6.18 9.45 10.85
CA VAL A 90 4.81 10.01 10.77
C VAL A 90 3.81 8.90 10.43
N TRP A 91 4.15 8.04 9.49
CA TRP A 91 3.29 6.95 9.04
C TRP A 91 3.02 5.95 10.18
N GLN A 92 4.07 5.50 10.88
CA GLN A 92 3.91 4.61 12.03
C GLN A 92 3.09 5.23 13.17
N SER A 93 3.20 6.55 13.37
CA SER A 93 2.42 7.26 14.40
C SER A 93 0.97 7.54 13.97
N SER A 94 0.65 7.35 12.68
CA SER A 94 -0.68 7.62 12.12
C SER A 94 -1.56 6.38 12.02
N VAL A 95 -0.99 5.18 12.15
CA VAL A 95 -1.74 3.92 12.16
C VAL A 95 -2.18 3.56 13.59
N PRO A 96 -3.29 2.83 13.77
CA PRO A 96 -3.71 2.35 15.10
C PRO A 96 -2.61 1.62 15.87
N GLU A 97 -2.58 1.81 17.20
CA GLU A 97 -1.61 1.14 18.07
C GLU A 97 -1.73 -0.38 17.95
N GLY A 98 -0.59 -1.05 17.76
CA GLY A 98 -0.53 -2.50 17.53
C GLY A 98 -0.34 -2.89 16.06
N LEU A 99 -0.54 -1.97 15.12
CA LEU A 99 -0.20 -2.21 13.71
C LEU A 99 1.24 -1.82 13.38
N THR A 100 1.88 -2.57 12.48
CA THR A 100 3.25 -2.30 12.02
C THR A 100 3.27 -1.81 10.57
N THR A 101 4.00 -0.72 10.33
CA THR A 101 4.21 -0.18 8.98
C THR A 101 5.42 -0.80 8.30
N SER A 102 5.33 -1.00 6.98
CA SER A 102 6.41 -1.55 6.16
C SER A 102 6.32 -1.00 4.74
N LEU A 103 7.44 -0.57 4.15
CA LEU A 103 7.46 -0.03 2.78
C LEU A 103 6.81 -0.96 1.73
N LYS A 104 6.84 -2.28 1.95
CA LYS A 104 6.15 -3.25 1.08
C LYS A 104 4.64 -3.03 0.99
N GLN A 105 4.02 -2.47 2.03
CA GLN A 105 2.59 -2.14 2.01
C GLN A 105 2.27 -1.02 1.01
N LEU A 106 3.29 -0.25 0.58
CA LEU A 106 3.18 0.80 -0.43
C LEU A 106 3.69 0.38 -1.82
N ASP A 107 3.90 -0.92 -2.04
CA ASP A 107 4.24 -1.47 -3.34
C ASP A 107 3.21 -1.04 -4.40
N GLY A 108 3.71 -0.38 -5.44
CA GLY A 108 2.89 0.17 -6.53
C GLY A 108 2.15 1.46 -6.17
N ILE A 109 2.40 2.06 -5.01
CA ILE A 109 1.85 3.37 -4.59
C ILE A 109 2.96 4.41 -4.43
N ALA A 110 4.10 3.99 -3.91
CA ALA A 110 5.18 4.88 -3.54
C ALA A 110 6.51 4.43 -4.11
N PHE A 111 7.32 5.41 -4.52
CA PHE A 111 8.66 5.19 -5.03
C PHE A 111 9.71 5.82 -4.10
N VAL A 112 10.71 5.04 -3.70
CA VAL A 112 11.82 5.50 -2.85
C VAL A 112 13.05 5.81 -3.71
N ARG A 113 13.54 7.05 -3.61
CA ARG A 113 14.70 7.51 -4.36
C ARG A 113 15.97 7.44 -3.53
N HIS A 114 16.58 6.26 -3.44
CA HIS A 114 17.80 6.03 -2.65
C HIS A 114 19.02 6.87 -3.08
N SER A 115 19.06 7.31 -4.33
CA SER A 115 20.14 8.16 -4.85
C SER A 115 20.06 9.63 -4.39
N SER A 116 18.92 10.06 -3.85
CA SER A 116 18.74 11.42 -3.35
C SER A 116 19.38 11.62 -1.96
N LYS A 117 19.76 12.87 -1.67
CA LYS A 117 20.29 13.28 -0.36
C LYS A 117 19.54 14.52 0.12
N PRO A 118 18.67 14.43 1.14
CA PRO A 118 18.28 13.21 1.88
C PRO A 118 17.51 12.22 0.99
N VAL A 119 17.43 10.95 1.42
CA VAL A 119 16.60 9.94 0.73
C VAL A 119 15.13 10.32 0.88
N VAL A 120 14.39 10.34 -0.23
CA VAL A 120 12.97 10.70 -0.25
C VAL A 120 12.08 9.56 -0.76
N VAL A 121 10.84 9.55 -0.29
CA VAL A 121 9.72 8.77 -0.84
C VAL A 121 8.74 9.70 -1.54
N GLN A 122 8.11 9.22 -2.62
CA GLN A 122 7.25 10.01 -3.49
C GLN A 122 5.98 9.22 -3.81
N TYR A 123 4.83 9.88 -3.84
CA TYR A 123 3.61 9.29 -4.37
C TYR A 123 3.78 9.03 -5.87
N PHE A 124 3.73 7.76 -6.26
CA PHE A 124 3.92 7.33 -7.63
C PHE A 124 3.11 6.05 -7.83
N PRO A 125 1.79 6.17 -8.08
CA PRO A 125 0.91 5.03 -8.12
C PRO A 125 0.93 4.34 -9.48
N GLU A 126 0.96 3.01 -9.46
CA GLU A 126 1.01 2.12 -10.61
C GLU A 126 -0.19 2.34 -11.55
N VAL A 127 -1.37 2.62 -10.99
CA VAL A 127 -2.61 2.89 -11.74
C VAL A 127 -2.51 4.10 -12.69
N ASN A 128 -1.55 5.01 -12.45
CA ASN A 128 -1.33 6.16 -13.33
C ASN A 128 -0.41 5.85 -14.53
N LEU A 129 0.12 4.63 -14.62
CA LEU A 129 1.00 4.21 -15.70
C LEU A 129 0.20 3.60 -16.87
N SER A 130 0.80 3.63 -18.06
CA SER A 130 0.17 3.07 -19.26
C SER A 130 -0.10 1.57 -19.14
N GLU A 131 -1.21 1.06 -19.66
CA GLU A 131 -1.46 -0.40 -19.76
C GLU A 131 -0.57 -1.08 -20.82
N ASP A 132 0.02 -0.30 -21.74
CA ASP A 132 1.01 -0.83 -22.69
C ASP A 132 2.38 -0.99 -22.01
N ILE A 133 2.89 -2.23 -21.98
CA ILE A 133 4.15 -2.56 -21.30
C ILE A 133 5.35 -1.74 -21.80
N LYS A 134 5.43 -1.44 -23.09
CA LYS A 134 6.56 -0.68 -23.63
C LYS A 134 6.52 0.75 -23.13
N THR A 135 5.37 1.40 -23.27
CA THR A 135 5.14 2.78 -22.81
C THR A 135 5.31 2.89 -21.29
N ARG A 136 4.81 1.92 -20.53
CA ARG A 136 4.97 1.86 -19.08
C ARG A 136 6.43 1.79 -18.66
N VAL A 137 7.22 0.89 -19.26
CA VAL A 137 8.64 0.76 -18.96
C VAL A 137 9.40 2.04 -19.33
N ASP A 138 9.05 2.70 -20.43
CA ASP A 138 9.61 4.00 -20.80
C ASP A 138 9.27 5.09 -19.77
N GLN A 139 8.03 5.15 -19.26
CA GLN A 139 7.62 6.06 -18.18
C GLN A 139 8.42 5.81 -16.89
N LEU A 140 8.59 4.55 -16.49
CA LEU A 140 9.38 4.18 -15.31
C LEU A 140 10.85 4.63 -15.42
N PHE A 141 11.44 4.47 -16.61
CA PHE A 141 12.82 4.90 -16.84
C PHE A 141 13.02 6.42 -16.95
N GLN A 142 11.97 7.18 -17.21
CA GLN A 142 12.00 8.65 -17.09
C GLN A 142 12.04 9.11 -15.63
N VAL A 143 11.42 8.36 -14.72
CA VAL A 143 11.39 8.69 -13.28
C VAL A 143 12.71 8.32 -12.60
N GLN A 144 13.30 7.20 -12.98
CA GLN A 144 14.61 6.75 -12.52
C GLN A 144 15.30 5.94 -13.62
N GLU A 145 16.55 6.25 -13.92
CA GLU A 145 17.29 5.66 -15.04
C GLU A 145 17.54 4.16 -14.89
N ARG A 146 17.74 3.70 -13.65
CA ARG A 146 18.09 2.31 -13.31
C ARG A 146 17.29 1.82 -12.12
N TRP A 147 16.64 0.68 -12.26
CA TRP A 147 15.83 0.06 -11.21
C TRP A 147 16.34 -1.32 -10.86
N THR A 148 16.25 -1.71 -9.59
CA THR A 148 16.38 -3.13 -9.22
C THR A 148 15.12 -3.91 -9.62
N LEU A 149 15.18 -5.24 -9.59
CA LEU A 149 13.99 -6.06 -9.82
C LEU A 149 12.90 -5.79 -8.77
N ASP A 150 13.31 -5.66 -7.50
CA ASP A 150 12.37 -5.50 -6.39
C ASP A 150 11.67 -4.15 -6.46
N ASP A 151 12.38 -3.08 -6.82
CA ASP A 151 11.78 -1.74 -6.93
C ASP A 151 10.83 -1.61 -8.13
N ILE A 152 11.14 -2.25 -9.27
CA ILE A 152 10.35 -2.08 -10.50
C ILE A 152 9.16 -3.06 -10.57
N ARG A 153 9.25 -4.20 -9.89
CA ARG A 153 8.24 -5.26 -9.94
C ARG A 153 6.83 -4.76 -9.61
N PRO A 154 6.59 -4.00 -8.53
CA PRO A 154 5.25 -3.55 -8.17
C PRO A 154 4.54 -2.74 -9.26
N TYR A 155 5.31 -2.14 -10.16
CA TYR A 155 4.79 -1.33 -11.27
C TYR A 155 4.49 -2.13 -12.53
N ILE A 156 4.96 -3.37 -12.65
CA ILE A 156 4.87 -4.18 -13.88
C ILE A 156 4.08 -5.46 -13.65
N GLU A 157 3.98 -5.95 -12.41
CA GLU A 157 3.36 -7.22 -12.08
C GLU A 157 1.89 -7.32 -12.51
N CYS A 158 1.16 -6.20 -12.55
CA CYS A 158 -0.20 -6.14 -13.07
C CYS A 158 -0.33 -6.52 -14.56
N LEU A 159 0.76 -6.42 -15.34
CA LEU A 159 0.81 -6.81 -16.76
C LEU A 159 1.40 -8.22 -16.97
N ALA A 160 1.80 -8.90 -15.88
CA ALA A 160 2.26 -10.27 -15.95
C ALA A 160 1.08 -11.23 -16.18
N THR A 161 1.38 -12.39 -16.75
CA THR A 161 0.44 -13.49 -16.93
C THR A 161 1.08 -14.78 -16.44
N GLU A 162 0.31 -15.86 -16.34
CA GLU A 162 0.83 -17.20 -16.01
C GLU A 162 1.98 -17.63 -16.93
N LYS A 163 1.96 -17.19 -18.20
CA LYS A 163 2.96 -17.55 -19.21
C LYS A 163 4.12 -16.57 -19.27
N VAL A 164 3.93 -15.33 -18.84
CA VAL A 164 4.90 -14.24 -18.99
C VAL A 164 5.01 -13.48 -17.67
N ASN A 165 6.09 -13.75 -16.93
CA ASN A 165 6.38 -13.06 -15.67
C ASN A 165 7.09 -11.71 -15.88
N VAL A 166 7.22 -10.94 -14.80
CA VAL A 166 7.89 -9.62 -14.79
C VAL A 166 9.31 -9.68 -15.39
N ASN A 167 10.11 -10.71 -15.07
CA ASN A 167 11.45 -10.86 -15.61
C ASN A 167 11.47 -11.05 -17.13
N ALA A 168 10.50 -11.80 -17.68
CA ALA A 168 10.35 -11.99 -19.11
C ALA A 168 9.95 -10.69 -19.82
N LEU A 169 9.03 -9.92 -19.22
CA LEU A 169 8.65 -8.59 -19.71
C LEU A 169 9.87 -7.65 -19.73
N LEU A 170 10.57 -7.52 -18.60
CA LEU A 170 11.75 -6.66 -18.49
C LEU A 170 12.87 -7.07 -19.46
N THR A 171 13.11 -8.37 -19.64
CA THR A 171 14.12 -8.84 -20.60
C THR A 171 13.76 -8.44 -22.04
N LYS A 172 12.47 -8.39 -22.37
CA LYS A 172 11.97 -8.00 -23.70
C LYS A 172 11.92 -6.49 -23.93
N TYR A 173 11.69 -5.68 -22.90
CA TYR A 173 11.46 -4.24 -23.05
C TYR A 173 12.54 -3.34 -22.41
N ALA A 174 13.42 -3.87 -21.59
CA ALA A 174 14.53 -3.15 -20.94
C ALA A 174 15.90 -3.73 -21.31
N ARG A 175 16.96 -3.07 -20.87
CA ARG A 175 18.34 -3.58 -20.83
C ARG A 175 18.67 -3.98 -19.40
N ALA A 176 19.23 -5.17 -19.22
CA ALA A 176 19.71 -5.62 -17.92
C ALA A 176 21.22 -5.36 -17.78
N SER A 177 21.66 -5.02 -16.58
CA SER A 177 23.06 -4.89 -16.19
C SER A 177 23.26 -5.45 -14.78
N ASN A 178 24.50 -5.84 -14.45
CA ASN A 178 24.84 -6.31 -13.11
C ASN A 178 25.95 -5.42 -12.55
N GLU A 179 25.77 -4.95 -11.32
CA GLU A 179 26.75 -4.13 -10.62
C GLU A 179 26.76 -4.56 -9.15
N GLY A 180 27.94 -4.91 -8.62
CA GLY A 180 28.08 -5.34 -7.23
C GLY A 180 27.24 -6.56 -6.84
N GLY A 181 26.89 -7.43 -7.80
CA GLY A 181 26.01 -8.59 -7.58
C GLY A 181 24.51 -8.28 -7.65
N THR A 182 24.13 -7.01 -7.76
CA THR A 182 22.75 -6.57 -7.92
C THR A 182 22.41 -6.41 -9.40
N ARG A 183 21.27 -6.94 -9.82
CA ARG A 183 20.76 -6.81 -11.18
C ARG A 183 19.94 -5.53 -11.31
N TYR A 184 20.25 -4.73 -12.32
CA TYR A 184 19.55 -3.49 -12.66
C TYR A 184 18.93 -3.55 -14.05
N PHE A 185 17.81 -2.84 -14.22
CA PHE A 185 17.12 -2.64 -15.49
C PHE A 185 17.11 -1.15 -15.87
N SER A 186 17.37 -0.85 -17.14
CA SER A 186 17.38 0.50 -17.70
C SER A 186 16.75 0.52 -19.09
N SER A 187 16.53 1.72 -19.65
CA SER A 187 16.10 1.85 -21.04
C SER A 187 17.10 1.20 -22.01
N ARG A 188 16.57 0.68 -23.13
CA ARG A 188 17.39 0.14 -24.23
C ARG A 188 18.02 1.24 -25.08
N LEU A 189 17.33 2.38 -25.16
CA LEU A 189 17.85 3.59 -25.78
C LEU A 189 18.72 4.26 -24.72
N GLY A 190 20.03 3.99 -24.77
CA GLY A 190 20.98 4.73 -23.93
C GLY A 190 20.80 6.23 -24.23
N ARG A 191 20.48 7.01 -23.21
CA ARG A 191 20.66 8.45 -23.25
C ARG A 191 21.94 8.78 -22.50
#